data_AF-B7IP53-F1
#
_entry.id   AF-B7IP53-F1
#
_cell.length_a   1.000
_cell.length_b   1.000
_cell.length_c   1.000
_cell.angle_alpha   90.00
_cell.angle_beta   90.00
_cell.angle_gamma   90.00
#
_symmetry.space_group_name_H-M   'P 1'
#
loop_
_entity.id
_entity.type
_entity.pdbx_description
1 polymer ?
#
loop_
_entity_poly.entity_id
_entity_poly.type
_entity_poly.pdbx_seq_one_letter_code
_entity_poly.pdbx_strand_id
1 'polypeptide(L)'
;MVQISSNFLFTAFILYLIATLFFGGAIKEKGHKWANVGITITILGFIAQTVYFVTRWIASGHAPVSNFFEFGTFFGMMLVGAFIVMYFMYRVSIIGLFALPVALLLIAYASMFPREISPLIPSLKSNWLHIHVTTAAAGQAILAISFITGVMYLLKNVDQSTRSKRTFWLETVVFTLVCTVGFIGVTTVFSSMKYEAKFQWVDKNEQQLEMKYNLPALVGPHEGKLQTENKLEPVVEVPAIVNAKKLNTVIWSVLVGTLLYIVLRLVLRKRVSAALQPLVKNTNSDLLDEIGYRSIAIGFPVFTLGALIFAMIWAQIAWTRFWGWDPKEVWALITWLFYAAVLHLRLSKGWHGEKSAWLAVIGFAIIMFNFIVVNLIIAGLHSYA
;
A
#
# COMPACT_ATOMS: atom_id res chain seq x y z
N MET A 1 25.13 9.16 5.02
CA MET A 1 24.35 7.99 4.56
C MET A 1 22.85 8.26 4.48
N VAL A 2 22.18 8.75 5.53
CA VAL A 2 20.71 9.00 5.52
C VAL A 2 20.24 9.97 4.43
N GLN A 3 20.97 11.06 4.19
CA GLN A 3 20.64 12.01 3.12
C GLN A 3 20.73 11.36 1.73
N ILE A 4 21.80 10.60 1.49
CA ILE A 4 22.02 9.86 0.23
C ILE A 4 20.84 8.91 0.00
N SER A 5 20.49 8.14 1.03
CA SER A 5 19.34 7.24 1.01
C SER A 5 18.07 7.98 0.58
N SER A 6 17.74 9.09 1.25
CA SER A 6 16.54 9.88 0.95
C SER A 6 16.53 10.42 -0.48
N ASN A 7 17.68 10.88 -0.99
CA ASN A 7 17.82 11.37 -2.37
C ASN A 7 17.56 10.24 -3.37
N PHE A 8 18.08 9.04 -3.14
CA PHE A 8 17.88 7.90 -4.03
C PHE A 8 16.44 7.39 -4.04
N LEU A 9 15.73 7.46 -2.91
CA LEU A 9 14.28 7.17 -2.87
C LEU A 9 13.49 8.18 -3.70
N PHE A 10 13.82 9.47 -3.57
CA PHE A 10 13.20 10.52 -4.38
C PHE A 10 13.49 10.32 -5.87
N THR A 11 14.74 10.03 -6.24
CA THR A 11 15.12 9.71 -7.61
C THR A 11 14.33 8.52 -8.16
N ALA A 12 14.20 7.43 -7.38
CA ALA A 12 13.39 6.28 -7.78
C ALA A 12 11.92 6.67 -8.01
N PHE A 13 11.35 7.48 -7.11
CA PHE A 13 9.98 7.98 -7.24
C PHE A 13 9.77 8.76 -8.55
N ILE A 14 10.68 9.68 -8.88
CA ILE A 14 10.64 10.44 -10.14
C ILE A 14 10.78 9.51 -11.35
N LEU A 15 11.72 8.55 -11.31
CA LEU A 15 11.92 7.61 -12.41
C LEU A 15 10.68 6.73 -12.64
N TYR A 16 10.03 6.24 -11.60
CA TYR A 16 8.77 5.49 -11.73
C TYR A 16 7.63 6.33 -12.27
N LEU A 17 7.55 7.61 -11.88
CA LEU A 17 6.57 8.54 -12.43
C LEU A 17 6.79 8.75 -13.93
N ILE A 18 8.03 8.99 -14.35
CA ILE A 18 8.40 9.14 -15.76
C ILE A 18 8.11 7.83 -16.53
N ALA A 19 8.52 6.68 -16.00
CA ALA A 19 8.28 5.37 -16.62
C ALA A 19 6.79 5.09 -16.85
N THR A 20 5.92 5.51 -15.91
CA THR A 20 4.46 5.41 -16.06
C THR A 20 3.96 6.15 -17.30
N LEU A 21 4.48 7.35 -17.58
CA LEU A 21 4.12 8.12 -18.77
C LEU A 21 4.54 7.40 -20.06
N PHE A 22 5.72 6.77 -20.07
CA PHE A 22 6.20 5.98 -21.21
C PHE A 22 5.34 4.72 -21.45
N PHE A 23 4.91 4.02 -20.40
CA PHE A 23 3.95 2.92 -20.54
C PHE A 23 2.58 3.40 -21.06
N GLY A 24 2.14 4.59 -20.67
CA GLY A 24 0.95 5.24 -21.23
C GLY A 24 1.09 5.55 -22.73
N GLY A 25 2.25 6.07 -23.14
CA GLY A 25 2.58 6.32 -24.55
C GLY A 25 2.60 5.04 -25.40
N ALA A 26 3.08 3.93 -24.84
CA ALA A 26 3.12 2.63 -25.51
C ALA A 26 1.73 2.11 -25.94
N ILE A 27 0.66 2.51 -25.22
CA ILE A 27 -0.72 2.14 -25.58
C ILE A 27 -1.21 2.93 -26.80
N LYS A 28 -0.83 4.21 -26.93
CA LYS A 28 -1.30 5.10 -28.01
C LYS A 28 -0.65 4.78 -29.35
N GLU A 29 0.67 4.58 -29.38
CA GLU A 29 1.43 4.45 -30.64
C GLU A 29 1.72 3.00 -31.05
N LYS A 30 1.21 1.99 -30.33
CA LYS A 30 1.52 0.55 -30.54
C LYS A 30 3.04 0.29 -30.75
N GLY A 31 3.88 1.09 -30.10
CA GLY A 31 5.31 1.12 -30.35
C GLY A 31 6.11 0.35 -29.30
N HIS A 32 6.83 -0.69 -29.71
CA HIS A 32 7.77 -1.42 -28.84
C HIS A 32 8.84 -0.50 -28.21
N LYS A 33 9.19 0.61 -28.88
CA LYS A 33 10.17 1.59 -28.38
C LYS A 33 9.74 2.23 -27.07
N TRP A 34 8.48 2.68 -26.94
CA TRP A 34 7.96 3.31 -25.73
C TRP A 34 7.96 2.35 -24.54
N ALA A 35 7.54 1.10 -24.77
CA ALA A 35 7.58 0.06 -23.74
C ALA A 35 9.03 -0.25 -23.30
N ASN A 36 9.97 -0.31 -24.24
CA ASN A 36 11.38 -0.53 -23.94
C ASN A 36 11.98 0.62 -23.12
N VAL A 37 11.70 1.87 -23.48
CA VAL A 37 12.14 3.02 -22.68
C VAL A 37 11.50 3.00 -21.29
N GLY A 38 10.19 2.72 -21.21
CA GLY A 38 9.48 2.61 -19.93
C GLY A 38 10.07 1.56 -18.99
N ILE A 39 10.36 0.35 -19.49
CA ILE A 39 10.99 -0.70 -18.66
C ILE A 39 12.43 -0.34 -18.29
N THR A 40 13.21 0.26 -19.19
CA THR A 40 14.58 0.70 -18.87
C THR A 40 14.59 1.73 -17.75
N ILE A 41 13.72 2.74 -17.82
CA ILE A 41 13.58 3.76 -16.76
C ILE A 41 13.09 3.11 -15.45
N THR A 42 12.18 2.12 -15.53
CA THR A 42 11.73 1.36 -14.36
C THR A 42 12.88 0.62 -13.68
N ILE A 43 13.75 -0.04 -14.46
CA ILE A 43 14.91 -0.76 -13.94
C ILE A 43 15.88 0.22 -13.28
N LEU A 44 16.16 1.37 -13.91
CA LEU A 44 16.98 2.43 -13.30
C LEU A 44 16.37 2.94 -11.99
N GLY A 45 15.05 3.12 -11.94
CA GLY A 45 14.33 3.47 -10.71
C GLY A 45 14.47 2.41 -9.62
N PHE A 46 14.39 1.12 -9.99
CA PHE A 46 14.59 -0.01 -9.07
C PHE A 46 16.02 -0.10 -8.56
N ILE A 47 17.01 0.17 -9.41
CA ILE A 47 18.41 0.29 -8.98
C ILE A 47 18.55 1.45 -7.99
N ALA A 48 17.98 2.63 -8.29
CA ALA A 48 18.00 3.77 -7.36
C ALA A 48 17.33 3.42 -6.02
N GLN A 49 16.17 2.75 -6.02
CA GLN A 49 15.51 2.34 -4.79
C GLN A 49 16.30 1.26 -4.02
N THR A 50 17.03 0.39 -4.73
CA THR A 50 17.96 -0.56 -4.11
C THR A 50 19.11 0.18 -3.42
N VAL A 51 19.66 1.22 -4.04
CA VAL A 51 20.67 2.08 -3.40
C VAL A 51 20.09 2.78 -2.17
N TYR A 52 18.85 3.29 -2.23
CA TYR A 52 18.14 3.80 -1.06
C TYR A 52 18.10 2.77 0.08
N PHE A 53 17.67 1.55 -0.23
CA PHE A 53 17.50 0.47 0.75
C PHE A 53 18.83 0.10 1.41
N VAL A 54 19.89 -0.12 0.60
CA VAL A 54 21.23 -0.49 1.10
C VAL A 54 21.85 0.65 1.91
N THR A 55 21.81 1.89 1.42
CA THR A 55 22.39 3.03 2.16
C THR A 55 21.64 3.33 3.45
N ARG A 56 20.33 3.08 3.50
CA ARG A 56 19.54 3.17 4.73
C ARG A 56 19.89 2.07 5.71
N TRP A 57 20.04 0.84 5.23
CA TRP A 57 20.47 -0.31 6.03
C TRP A 57 21.81 -0.01 6.71
N ILE A 58 22.80 0.47 5.95
CA ILE A 58 24.12 0.84 6.50
C ILE A 58 23.97 1.93 7.57
N ALA A 59 23.07 2.91 7.36
CA ALA A 59 22.87 4.00 8.31
C ALA A 59 22.16 3.58 9.61
N SER A 60 21.19 2.65 9.54
CA SER A 60 20.42 2.19 10.70
C SER A 60 21.06 0.99 11.41
N GLY A 61 21.99 0.29 10.77
CA GLY A 61 22.59 -0.95 11.28
C GLY A 61 21.67 -2.18 11.16
N HIS A 62 20.50 -2.05 10.52
CA HIS A 62 19.55 -3.15 10.28
C HIS A 62 18.77 -2.94 8.99
N ALA A 63 18.09 -3.98 8.48
CA ALA A 63 17.29 -3.83 7.26
C ALA A 63 16.17 -2.80 7.49
N PRO A 64 15.94 -1.85 6.55
CA PRO A 64 14.94 -0.80 6.69
C PRO A 64 13.55 -1.37 6.37
N VAL A 65 13.04 -2.19 7.29
CA VAL A 65 11.68 -2.77 7.30
C VAL A 65 11.07 -2.70 8.71
N SER A 66 11.60 -1.78 9.54
CA SER A 66 11.36 -1.75 10.98
C SER A 66 10.25 -0.81 11.43
N ASN A 67 9.75 0.03 10.54
CA ASN A 67 8.66 0.98 10.80
C ASN A 67 7.78 1.12 9.56
N PHE A 68 6.69 1.86 9.69
CA PHE A 68 5.68 2.00 8.63
C PHE A 68 6.25 2.57 7.33
N PHE A 69 7.08 3.62 7.40
CA PHE A 69 7.71 4.23 6.24
C PHE A 69 8.64 3.23 5.54
N GLU A 70 9.50 2.59 6.31
CA GLU A 70 10.47 1.60 5.84
C GLU A 70 9.80 0.39 5.19
N PHE A 71 8.84 -0.24 5.88
CA PHE A 71 8.08 -1.37 5.34
C PHE A 71 7.29 -0.97 4.09
N GLY A 72 6.61 0.19 4.09
CA GLY A 72 5.82 0.64 2.95
C GLY A 72 6.66 0.95 1.71
N THR A 73 7.84 1.57 1.89
CA THR A 73 8.78 1.80 0.79
C THR A 73 9.37 0.50 0.25
N PHE A 74 9.70 -0.46 1.13
CA PHE A 74 10.17 -1.79 0.73
C PHE A 74 9.07 -2.61 0.02
N PHE A 75 7.83 -2.52 0.50
CA PHE A 75 6.69 -3.17 -0.15
C PHE A 75 6.45 -2.62 -1.56
N GLY A 76 6.52 -1.30 -1.74
CA GLY A 76 6.51 -0.66 -3.06
C GLY A 76 7.68 -1.11 -3.95
N MET A 77 8.89 -1.21 -3.38
CA MET A 77 10.08 -1.71 -4.09
C MET A 77 9.85 -3.13 -4.61
N MET A 78 9.40 -4.05 -3.76
CA MET A 78 9.14 -5.44 -4.14
C MET A 78 8.00 -5.54 -5.16
N LEU A 79 7.00 -4.65 -5.13
CA LEU A 79 5.94 -4.60 -6.14
C LEU A 79 6.51 -4.22 -7.52
N VAL A 80 7.40 -3.25 -7.58
CA VAL A 80 8.12 -2.90 -8.81
C VAL A 80 8.99 -4.06 -9.28
N GLY A 81 9.70 -4.72 -8.36
CA GLY A 81 10.50 -5.91 -8.67
C GLY A 81 9.65 -7.05 -9.26
N ALA A 82 8.50 -7.35 -8.64
CA ALA A 82 7.55 -8.33 -9.15
C ALA A 82 7.02 -7.92 -10.54
N PHE A 83 6.69 -6.65 -10.75
CA PHE A 83 6.31 -6.14 -12.07
C PHE A 83 7.42 -6.34 -13.12
N ILE A 84 8.68 -6.02 -12.81
CA ILE A 84 9.81 -6.22 -13.73
C ILE A 84 9.92 -7.69 -14.14
N VAL A 85 9.86 -8.62 -13.18
CA VAL A 85 9.89 -10.06 -13.45
C VAL A 85 8.73 -10.47 -14.37
N MET A 86 7.52 -10.03 -14.05
CA MET A 86 6.33 -10.36 -14.84
C MET A 86 6.37 -9.74 -16.25
N TYR A 87 6.94 -8.55 -16.40
CA TYR A 87 7.18 -7.91 -17.69
C TYR A 87 8.09 -8.78 -18.56
N PHE A 88 9.18 -9.33 -18.03
CA PHE A 88 10.08 -10.18 -18.80
C PHE A 88 9.51 -11.57 -19.10
N MET A 89 8.69 -12.11 -18.20
CA MET A 89 8.01 -13.39 -18.40
C MET A 89 6.92 -13.34 -19.48
N TYR A 90 6.07 -12.31 -19.47
CA TYR A 90 4.88 -12.25 -20.34
C TYR A 90 4.98 -11.22 -21.47
N ARG A 91 5.95 -10.28 -21.40
CA ARG A 91 6.12 -9.18 -22.35
C ARG A 91 4.89 -8.27 -22.50
N VAL A 92 4.07 -8.18 -21.44
CA VAL A 92 2.87 -7.34 -21.39
C VAL A 92 3.20 -5.99 -20.75
N SER A 93 3.43 -4.98 -21.58
CA SER A 93 3.84 -3.64 -21.14
C SER A 93 2.76 -2.86 -20.38
N ILE A 94 1.48 -3.10 -20.71
CA ILE A 94 0.36 -2.35 -20.12
C ILE A 94 0.23 -2.54 -18.60
N ILE A 95 0.76 -3.63 -18.04
CA ILE A 95 0.77 -3.84 -16.59
C ILE A 95 1.56 -2.73 -15.91
N GLY A 96 2.61 -2.20 -16.55
CA GLY A 96 3.42 -1.10 -16.01
C GLY A 96 2.63 0.19 -15.79
N LEU A 97 1.60 0.44 -16.61
CA LEU A 97 0.72 1.61 -16.44
C LEU A 97 -0.12 1.54 -15.17
N PHE A 98 -0.34 0.35 -14.61
CA PHE A 98 -1.11 0.16 -13.38
C PHE A 98 -0.21 -0.18 -12.18
N ALA A 99 0.81 -1.00 -12.38
CA ALA A 99 1.73 -1.42 -11.33
C ALA A 99 2.55 -0.26 -10.77
N LEU A 100 3.09 0.62 -11.63
CA LEU A 100 3.91 1.74 -11.18
C LEU A 100 3.10 2.78 -10.40
N PRO A 101 1.90 3.22 -10.83
CA PRO A 101 1.07 4.08 -9.99
C PRO A 101 0.72 3.48 -8.63
N VAL A 102 0.40 2.18 -8.56
CA VAL A 102 0.13 1.53 -7.27
C VAL A 102 1.38 1.54 -6.38
N ALA A 103 2.55 1.24 -6.93
CA ALA A 103 3.81 1.32 -6.18
C ALA A 103 4.13 2.75 -5.72
N LEU A 104 3.93 3.74 -6.60
CA LEU A 104 4.08 5.17 -6.28
C LEU A 104 3.14 5.60 -5.15
N LEU A 105 1.88 5.16 -5.17
CA LEU A 105 0.93 5.44 -4.11
C LEU A 105 1.35 4.81 -2.78
N LEU A 106 1.86 3.56 -2.79
CA LEU A 106 2.39 2.93 -1.58
C LEU A 106 3.60 3.69 -1.01
N ILE A 107 4.55 4.07 -1.86
CA ILE A 107 5.76 4.82 -1.45
C ILE A 107 5.38 6.22 -0.95
N ALA A 108 4.50 6.94 -1.65
CA ALA A 108 4.05 8.27 -1.25
C ALA A 108 3.26 8.22 0.05
N TYR A 109 2.33 7.26 0.20
CA TYR A 109 1.57 7.06 1.43
C TYR A 109 2.50 6.78 2.60
N ALA A 110 3.46 5.87 2.44
CA ALA A 110 4.47 5.57 3.46
C ALA A 110 5.29 6.80 3.84
N SER A 111 5.62 7.66 2.88
CA SER A 111 6.40 8.89 3.07
C SER A 111 5.67 9.99 3.86
N MET A 112 4.36 9.85 4.11
CA MET A 112 3.59 10.74 4.98
C MET A 112 3.77 10.44 6.47
N PHE A 113 4.42 9.33 6.80
CA PHE A 113 4.73 8.91 8.16
C PHE A 113 6.18 9.30 8.55
N PRO A 114 6.56 9.24 9.84
CA PRO A 114 7.91 9.56 10.28
C PRO A 114 8.97 8.81 9.47
N ARG A 115 9.93 9.56 8.92
CA ARG A 115 11.00 9.05 8.03
C ARG A 115 12.34 8.88 8.75
N GLU A 116 12.40 9.23 10.02
CA GLU A 116 13.59 9.12 10.84
C GLU A 116 13.89 7.65 11.19
N ILE A 117 15.16 7.35 11.43
CA ILE A 117 15.56 6.01 11.87
C ILE A 117 15.22 5.90 13.35
N SER A 118 14.30 4.99 13.67
CA SER A 118 13.91 4.71 15.05
C SER A 118 14.68 3.50 15.58
N PRO A 119 15.02 3.46 16.87
CA PRO A 119 15.68 2.30 17.45
C PRO A 119 14.77 1.06 17.39
N LEU A 120 15.36 -0.11 17.15
CA LEU A 120 14.62 -1.37 17.16
C LEU A 120 14.08 -1.67 18.56
N ILE A 121 12.80 -1.98 18.65
CA ILE A 121 12.22 -2.61 19.84
C ILE A 121 12.92 -3.95 20.11
N PRO A 122 13.06 -4.38 21.38
CA PRO A 122 13.85 -5.56 21.74
C PRO A 122 13.49 -6.83 20.95
N SER A 123 12.20 -7.06 20.68
CA SER A 123 11.71 -8.21 19.90
C SER A 123 12.19 -8.24 18.44
N LEU A 124 12.54 -7.09 17.85
CA LEU A 124 13.03 -6.99 16.48
C LEU A 124 14.56 -7.08 16.36
N LYS A 125 15.31 -7.13 17.47
CA LYS A 125 16.77 -7.26 17.49
C LYS A 125 17.21 -8.70 17.21
N SER A 126 16.89 -9.22 16.03
CA SER A 126 17.30 -10.55 15.60
C SER A 126 17.49 -10.64 14.09
N ASN A 127 18.27 -11.63 13.65
CA ASN A 127 18.50 -11.88 12.21
C ASN A 127 17.21 -12.21 11.45
N TRP A 128 16.16 -12.61 12.15
CA TRP A 128 14.86 -12.91 11.55
C TRP A 128 14.17 -11.68 10.98
N LEU A 129 14.47 -10.48 11.47
CA LEU A 129 14.00 -9.23 10.85
C LEU A 129 14.36 -9.20 9.36
N HIS A 130 15.56 -9.66 9.00
CA HIS A 130 16.05 -9.65 7.63
C HIS A 130 15.43 -10.73 6.74
N ILE A 131 14.90 -11.80 7.32
CA ILE A 131 14.42 -12.98 6.60
C ILE A 131 12.89 -13.02 6.59
N HIS A 132 12.26 -13.04 7.77
CA HIS A 132 10.81 -13.12 7.92
C HIS A 132 10.12 -11.92 7.26
N VAL A 133 10.47 -10.71 7.68
CA VAL A 133 9.71 -9.50 7.30
C VAL A 133 9.90 -9.17 5.82
N THR A 134 11.13 -9.31 5.30
CA THR A 134 11.43 -9.05 3.88
C THR A 134 10.76 -10.08 2.98
N THR A 135 10.78 -11.38 3.34
CA THR A 135 10.12 -12.44 2.58
C THR A 135 8.60 -12.29 2.63
N ALA A 136 8.03 -11.91 3.78
CA ALA A 136 6.60 -11.63 3.90
C ALA A 136 6.16 -10.48 3.00
N ALA A 137 6.90 -9.36 3.00
CA ALA A 137 6.62 -8.21 2.14
C ALA A 137 6.81 -8.56 0.64
N ALA A 138 7.81 -9.36 0.29
CA ALA A 138 8.01 -9.85 -1.08
C ALA A 138 6.82 -10.74 -1.54
N GLY A 139 6.35 -11.65 -0.68
CA GLY A 139 5.16 -12.45 -0.95
C GLY A 139 3.92 -11.59 -1.18
N GLN A 140 3.66 -10.61 -0.31
CA GLN A 140 2.57 -9.65 -0.49
C GLN A 140 2.68 -8.87 -1.81
N ALA A 141 3.89 -8.50 -2.21
CA ALA A 141 4.13 -7.72 -3.44
C ALA A 141 3.84 -8.52 -4.70
N ILE A 142 4.24 -9.80 -4.72
CA ILE A 142 3.91 -10.71 -5.82
C ILE A 142 2.40 -10.93 -5.87
N LEU A 143 1.74 -11.14 -4.72
CA LEU A 143 0.28 -11.26 -4.64
C LEU A 143 -0.43 -9.99 -5.15
N ALA A 144 0.12 -8.80 -4.91
CA ALA A 144 -0.45 -7.53 -5.38
C ALA A 144 -0.46 -7.39 -6.92
N ILE A 145 0.38 -8.13 -7.67
CA ILE A 145 0.27 -8.20 -9.13
C ILE A 145 -1.08 -8.80 -9.56
N SER A 146 -1.62 -9.77 -8.81
CA SER A 146 -2.94 -10.33 -9.09
C SER A 146 -4.06 -9.30 -8.94
N PHE A 147 -3.94 -8.37 -7.99
CA PHE A 147 -4.86 -7.25 -7.86
C PHE A 147 -4.78 -6.31 -9.06
N ILE A 148 -3.57 -5.99 -9.51
CA ILE A 148 -3.37 -5.12 -10.68
C ILE A 148 -4.05 -5.75 -11.92
N THR A 149 -3.77 -7.01 -12.22
CA THR A 149 -4.40 -7.66 -13.37
C THR A 149 -5.90 -7.92 -13.17
N GLY A 150 -6.34 -8.17 -11.92
CA GLY A 150 -7.75 -8.27 -11.56
C GLY A 150 -8.53 -6.98 -11.82
N VAL A 151 -8.00 -5.83 -11.40
CA VAL A 151 -8.59 -4.52 -11.70
C VAL A 151 -8.61 -4.26 -13.21
N MET A 152 -7.53 -4.56 -13.92
CA MET A 152 -7.48 -4.42 -15.38
C MET A 152 -8.53 -5.32 -16.06
N TYR A 153 -8.70 -6.56 -15.59
CA TYR A 153 -9.72 -7.48 -16.08
C TYR A 153 -11.13 -6.91 -15.84
N LEU A 154 -11.41 -6.42 -14.63
CA LEU A 154 -12.72 -5.85 -14.29
C LEU A 154 -13.01 -4.58 -15.09
N LEU A 155 -12.04 -3.67 -15.22
CA LEU A 155 -12.17 -2.47 -16.05
C LEU A 155 -12.51 -2.81 -17.50
N LYS A 156 -11.92 -3.89 -18.04
CA LYS A 156 -12.19 -4.30 -19.42
C LYS A 156 -13.58 -4.95 -19.58
N ASN A 157 -13.93 -5.88 -18.70
CA ASN A 157 -15.07 -6.79 -18.91
C ASN A 157 -16.38 -6.33 -18.22
N VAL A 158 -16.31 -5.42 -17.24
CA VAL A 158 -17.52 -4.85 -16.62
C VAL A 158 -18.11 -3.80 -17.55
N ASP A 159 -19.38 -3.97 -17.91
CA ASP A 159 -20.13 -2.97 -18.67
C ASP A 159 -20.33 -1.68 -17.85
N GLN A 160 -19.74 -0.59 -18.34
CA GLN A 160 -19.78 0.74 -17.74
C GLN A 160 -20.91 1.61 -18.29
N SER A 161 -21.76 1.11 -19.18
CA SER A 161 -22.94 1.84 -19.67
C SER A 161 -24.11 1.75 -18.68
N THR A 162 -24.20 0.67 -17.91
CA THR A 162 -25.28 0.41 -16.97
C THR A 162 -24.85 0.58 -15.51
N ARG A 163 -25.80 0.84 -14.60
CA ARG A 163 -25.55 0.79 -13.15
C ARG A 163 -25.79 -0.63 -12.66
N SER A 164 -24.78 -1.24 -12.06
CA SER A 164 -24.83 -2.58 -11.50
C SER A 164 -23.97 -2.70 -10.24
N LYS A 165 -24.18 -3.77 -9.46
CA LYS A 165 -23.32 -4.08 -8.29
C LYS A 165 -21.84 -4.16 -8.68
N ARG A 166 -21.53 -4.73 -9.85
CA ARG A 166 -20.16 -4.82 -10.39
C ARG A 166 -19.55 -3.42 -10.58
N THR A 167 -20.27 -2.53 -11.24
CA THR A 167 -19.79 -1.16 -11.46
C THR A 167 -19.66 -0.37 -10.16
N PHE A 168 -20.54 -0.61 -9.18
CA PHE A 168 -20.45 0.02 -7.86
C PHE A 168 -19.15 -0.38 -7.16
N TRP A 169 -18.88 -1.68 -7.03
CA TRP A 169 -17.67 -2.16 -6.35
C TRP A 169 -16.38 -1.79 -7.07
N LEU A 170 -16.40 -1.79 -8.41
CA LEU A 170 -15.24 -1.36 -9.18
C LEU A 170 -14.98 0.13 -8.99
N GLU A 171 -16.03 0.94 -8.94
CA GLU A 171 -15.90 2.36 -8.62
C GLU A 171 -15.45 2.57 -7.17
N THR A 172 -15.88 1.74 -6.22
CA THR A 172 -15.38 1.76 -4.83
C THR A 172 -13.88 1.52 -4.78
N VAL A 173 -13.34 0.58 -5.55
CA VAL A 173 -11.88 0.35 -5.64
C VAL A 173 -11.17 1.58 -6.19
N VAL A 174 -11.71 2.21 -7.23
CA VAL A 174 -11.11 3.44 -7.78
C VAL A 174 -11.21 4.59 -6.77
N PHE A 175 -12.33 4.69 -6.06
CA PHE A 175 -12.55 5.68 -5.01
C PHE A 175 -11.54 5.54 -3.87
N THR A 176 -11.22 4.32 -3.41
CA THR A 176 -10.20 4.14 -2.36
C THR A 176 -8.82 4.59 -2.83
N LEU A 177 -8.45 4.36 -4.09
CA LEU A 177 -7.21 4.90 -4.67
C LEU A 177 -7.23 6.44 -4.71
N VAL A 178 -8.37 7.06 -5.04
CA VAL A 178 -8.54 8.52 -5.01
C VAL A 178 -8.43 9.07 -3.58
N CYS A 179 -8.98 8.37 -2.57
CA CYS A 179 -8.79 8.74 -1.16
C CYS A 179 -7.32 8.71 -0.74
N THR A 180 -6.54 7.72 -1.20
CA THR A 180 -5.10 7.69 -0.96
C THR A 180 -4.40 8.90 -1.60
N VAL A 181 -4.77 9.27 -2.84
CA VAL A 181 -4.25 10.49 -3.49
C VAL A 181 -4.63 11.74 -2.69
N GLY A 182 -5.88 11.83 -2.22
CA GLY A 182 -6.37 12.94 -1.41
C GLY A 182 -5.62 13.07 -0.09
N PHE A 183 -5.36 11.95 0.58
CA PHE A 183 -4.54 11.90 1.79
C PHE A 183 -3.11 12.41 1.56
N ILE A 184 -2.45 11.93 0.49
CA ILE A 184 -1.10 12.37 0.14
C ILE A 184 -1.11 13.88 -0.14
N GLY A 185 -2.09 14.36 -0.91
CA GLY A 185 -2.23 15.77 -1.25
C GLY A 185 -2.41 16.66 -0.03
N VAL A 186 -3.40 16.37 0.82
CA VAL A 186 -3.68 17.18 2.03
C VAL A 186 -2.51 17.17 3.01
N THR A 187 -1.90 16.01 3.22
CA THR A 187 -0.74 15.90 4.13
C THR A 187 0.47 16.65 3.58
N THR A 188 0.69 16.62 2.27
CA THR A 188 1.77 17.39 1.62
C THR A 188 1.54 18.90 1.76
N VAL A 189 0.31 19.37 1.55
CA VAL A 189 -0.05 20.79 1.71
C VAL A 189 0.24 21.26 3.14
N PHE A 190 -0.31 20.59 4.16
CA PHE A 190 -0.10 20.99 5.55
C PHE A 190 1.35 20.82 6.03
N SER A 191 2.06 19.81 5.53
CA SER A 191 3.50 19.65 5.79
C SER A 191 4.32 20.80 5.21
N SER A 192 3.99 21.26 3.99
CA SER A 192 4.65 22.40 3.35
C SER A 192 4.39 23.73 4.09
N MET A 193 3.21 23.85 4.70
CA MET A 193 2.85 24.97 5.57
C MET A 193 3.44 24.86 6.99
N LYS A 194 4.19 23.78 7.28
CA LYS A 194 4.72 23.46 8.62
C LYS A 194 3.63 23.49 9.69
N TYR A 195 2.45 22.95 9.37
CA TYR A 195 1.35 22.88 10.32
C TYR A 195 1.69 21.91 11.47
N GLU A 196 1.63 22.41 12.69
CA GLU A 196 1.74 21.62 13.91
C GLU A 196 0.72 22.14 14.93
N ALA A 197 -0.03 21.24 15.56
CA ALA A 197 -0.91 21.52 16.69
C ALA A 197 -0.62 20.52 17.81
N LYS A 198 -0.42 21.02 19.02
CA LYS A 198 -0.08 20.21 20.19
C LYS A 198 -1.26 20.13 21.14
N PHE A 199 -1.61 18.91 21.53
CA PHE A 199 -2.64 18.63 22.52
C PHE A 199 -2.01 17.98 23.74
N GLN A 200 -2.34 18.48 24.93
CA GLN A 200 -2.15 17.71 26.15
C GLN A 200 -3.38 16.85 26.37
N TRP A 201 -3.19 15.57 26.64
CA TRP A 201 -4.29 14.64 26.88
C TRP A 201 -3.94 13.68 28.01
N VAL A 202 -4.97 13.11 28.63
CA VAL A 202 -4.84 12.16 29.74
C VAL A 202 -5.03 10.75 29.18
N ASP A 203 -3.98 9.93 29.27
CA ASP A 203 -4.06 8.53 28.84
C ASP A 203 -4.82 7.67 29.85
N LYS A 204 -5.14 6.42 29.50
CA LYS A 204 -5.85 5.43 30.34
C LYS A 204 -5.22 5.21 31.72
N ASN A 205 -3.95 5.55 31.90
CA ASN A 205 -3.21 5.45 33.15
C ASN A 205 -3.15 6.79 33.91
N GLU A 206 -4.00 7.75 33.57
CA GLU A 206 -4.06 9.10 34.15
C GLU A 206 -2.78 9.94 33.98
N GLN A 207 -1.91 9.56 33.04
CA GLN A 207 -0.68 10.30 32.73
C GLN A 207 -0.95 11.38 31.69
N GLN A 208 -0.44 12.59 31.94
CA GLN A 208 -0.47 13.68 30.96
C GLN A 208 0.58 13.45 29.88
N LEU A 209 0.14 13.31 28.64
CA LEU A 209 1.00 13.13 27.47
C LEU A 209 0.74 14.22 26.43
N GLU A 210 1.76 14.53 25.63
CA GLU A 210 1.64 15.44 24.50
C GLU A 210 1.39 14.65 23.21
N MET A 211 0.34 15.01 22.47
CA MET A 211 0.05 14.48 21.14
C MET A 211 0.21 15.59 20.08
N LYS A 212 1.11 15.37 19.13
CA LYS A 212 1.37 16.30 18.02
C LYS A 212 0.58 15.95 16.78
N TYR A 213 -0.25 16.87 16.31
CA TYR A 213 -1.03 16.76 15.08
C TYR A 213 -0.33 17.53 13.95
N ASN A 214 -0.25 16.88 12.79
CA ASN A 214 0.33 17.46 11.56
C ASN A 214 -0.74 17.86 10.53
N LEU A 215 -2.01 17.61 10.87
CA LEU A 215 -3.20 18.02 10.15
C LEU A 215 -4.12 18.74 11.14
N PRO A 216 -4.98 19.67 10.70
CA PRO A 216 -5.98 20.26 11.58
C PRO A 216 -6.82 19.18 12.27
N ALA A 217 -7.09 19.37 13.55
CA ALA A 217 -7.76 18.36 14.36
C ALA A 217 -9.27 18.45 14.12
N LEU A 218 -9.82 17.59 13.26
CA LEU A 218 -11.27 17.42 13.14
C LEU A 218 -11.82 16.63 14.33
N VAL A 219 -11.02 15.67 14.81
CA VAL A 219 -11.26 14.91 16.04
C VAL A 219 -10.09 15.06 17.01
N GLY A 220 -10.41 15.22 18.28
CA GLY A 220 -9.46 15.45 19.37
C GLY A 220 -9.26 14.23 20.27
N PRO A 221 -8.14 14.16 21.01
CA PRO A 221 -7.95 13.14 22.02
C PRO A 221 -8.88 13.37 23.22
N HIS A 222 -9.12 12.31 24.01
CA HIS A 222 -9.95 12.36 25.22
C HIS A 222 -9.42 13.40 26.22
N GLU A 223 -10.27 14.36 26.61
CA GLU A 223 -9.91 15.48 27.49
C GLU A 223 -8.71 16.29 26.95
N GLY A 224 -8.64 16.38 25.62
CA GLY A 224 -7.53 16.99 24.90
C GLY A 224 -7.54 18.51 24.95
N LYS A 225 -6.66 19.12 25.75
CA LYS A 225 -6.48 20.58 25.77
C LYS A 225 -5.48 21.02 24.70
N LEU A 226 -5.93 21.86 23.78
CA LEU A 226 -5.08 22.48 22.76
C LEU A 226 -4.11 23.46 23.44
N GLN A 227 -2.82 23.28 23.21
CA GLN A 227 -1.75 24.12 23.78
C GLN A 227 -1.23 25.15 22.77
N THR A 228 -1.53 24.98 21.48
CA THR A 228 -1.01 25.84 20.42
C THR A 228 -2.05 26.89 20.06
N GLU A 229 -1.72 28.16 20.30
CA GLU A 229 -2.59 29.28 19.94
C GLU A 229 -2.86 29.34 18.43
N ASN A 230 -4.04 29.84 18.06
CA ASN A 230 -4.49 30.00 16.67
C ASN A 230 -4.53 28.70 15.84
N LYS A 231 -4.79 27.55 16.49
CA LYS A 231 -5.05 26.28 15.82
C LYS A 231 -6.50 25.87 15.98
N LEU A 232 -6.95 25.02 15.07
CA LEU A 232 -8.33 24.54 15.04
C LEU A 232 -8.58 23.60 16.22
N GLU A 233 -9.54 23.95 17.07
CA GLU A 233 -10.04 23.08 18.12
C GLU A 233 -10.84 21.91 17.51
N PRO A 234 -10.76 20.72 18.13
CA PRO A 234 -11.45 19.55 17.64
C PRO A 234 -12.97 19.73 17.71
N VAL A 235 -13.66 19.26 16.67
CA VAL A 235 -15.14 19.31 16.63
C VAL A 235 -15.73 18.28 17.60
N VAL A 236 -15.07 17.13 17.75
CA VAL A 236 -15.48 16.03 18.62
C VAL A 236 -14.24 15.38 19.24
N GLU A 237 -14.28 15.08 20.53
CA GLU A 237 -13.27 14.25 21.20
C GLU A 237 -13.63 12.77 21.11
N VAL A 238 -12.63 11.91 21.01
CA VAL A 238 -12.83 10.46 20.99
C VAL A 238 -12.32 9.79 22.27
N PRO A 239 -12.89 8.62 22.65
CA PRO A 239 -12.47 7.90 23.84
C PRO A 239 -10.97 7.55 23.82
N ALA A 240 -10.34 7.46 25.00
CA ALA A 240 -8.91 7.14 25.16
C ALA A 240 -8.48 5.79 24.53
N ILE A 241 -9.43 4.92 24.17
CA ILE A 241 -9.17 3.66 23.47
C ILE A 241 -8.80 3.89 22.00
N VAL A 242 -9.25 4.99 21.41
CA VAL A 242 -9.06 5.29 19.99
C VAL A 242 -7.91 6.30 19.84
N ASN A 243 -6.94 5.98 18.98
CA ASN A 243 -5.89 6.95 18.65
C ASN A 243 -6.46 8.09 17.78
N ALA A 244 -6.77 9.21 18.44
CA ALA A 244 -7.41 10.36 17.82
C ALA A 244 -6.62 10.93 16.63
N LYS A 245 -5.28 11.03 16.72
CA LYS A 245 -4.43 11.48 15.61
C LYS A 245 -4.59 10.60 14.38
N LYS A 246 -4.56 9.28 14.56
CA LYS A 246 -4.69 8.33 13.46
C LYS A 246 -6.09 8.33 12.86
N LEU A 247 -7.13 8.43 13.68
CA LEU A 247 -8.50 8.59 13.20
C LEU A 247 -8.68 9.90 12.41
N ASN A 248 -8.11 11.01 12.91
CA ASN A 248 -8.12 12.30 12.22
C ASN A 248 -7.53 12.19 10.82
N THR A 249 -6.40 11.48 10.68
CA THR A 249 -5.79 11.18 9.38
C THR A 249 -6.73 10.40 8.44
N VAL A 250 -7.45 9.39 8.95
CA VAL A 250 -8.43 8.62 8.16
C VAL A 250 -9.62 9.49 7.74
N ILE A 251 -10.09 10.38 8.61
CA ILE A 251 -11.19 11.29 8.27
C ILE A 251 -10.74 12.25 7.15
N TRP A 252 -9.56 12.86 7.27
CA TRP A 252 -9.01 13.72 6.23
C TRP A 252 -8.82 13.00 4.88
N SER A 253 -8.37 11.74 4.89
CA SER A 253 -8.20 10.96 3.66
C SER A 253 -9.53 10.77 2.92
N VAL A 254 -10.59 10.43 3.66
CA VAL A 254 -11.93 10.23 3.09
C VAL A 254 -12.56 11.56 2.66
N LEU A 255 -12.42 12.64 3.45
CA LEU A 255 -13.00 13.95 3.13
C LEU A 255 -12.37 14.55 1.87
N VAL A 256 -11.04 14.68 1.83
CA VAL A 256 -10.35 15.21 0.64
C VAL A 256 -10.48 14.26 -0.53
N GLY A 257 -10.41 12.95 -0.30
CA GLY A 257 -10.69 11.93 -1.31
C GLY A 257 -12.06 12.08 -1.96
N THR A 258 -13.10 12.31 -1.16
CA THR A 258 -14.47 12.53 -1.63
C THR A 258 -14.57 13.80 -2.44
N LEU A 259 -13.98 14.91 -1.96
CA LEU A 259 -13.95 16.16 -2.71
C LEU A 259 -13.25 15.98 -4.07
N LEU A 260 -12.07 15.37 -4.09
CA LEU A 260 -11.32 15.10 -5.32
C LEU A 260 -12.12 14.19 -6.26
N TYR A 261 -12.76 13.15 -5.73
CA TYR A 261 -13.58 12.25 -6.54
C TYR A 261 -14.79 12.97 -7.16
N ILE A 262 -15.45 13.86 -6.41
CA ILE A 262 -16.53 14.71 -6.95
C ILE A 262 -15.99 15.59 -8.07
N VAL A 263 -14.86 16.27 -7.86
CA VAL A 263 -14.22 17.11 -8.88
C VAL A 263 -13.89 16.30 -10.14
N LEU A 264 -13.27 15.13 -9.98
CA LEU A 264 -12.98 14.21 -11.08
C LEU A 264 -14.26 13.82 -11.84
N ARG A 265 -15.34 13.51 -11.12
CA ARG A 265 -16.62 13.16 -11.73
C ARG A 265 -17.25 14.33 -12.49
N LEU A 266 -17.14 15.55 -11.97
CA LEU A 266 -17.63 16.77 -12.63
C LEU A 266 -16.85 17.07 -13.91
N VAL A 267 -15.51 16.93 -13.87
CA VAL A 267 -14.63 17.18 -15.03
C VAL A 267 -14.80 16.08 -16.09
N LEU A 268 -14.75 14.81 -15.70
CA LEU A 268 -14.85 13.68 -16.63
C LEU A 268 -16.27 13.47 -17.16
N ARG A 269 -17.29 13.99 -16.46
CA ARG A 269 -18.74 13.81 -16.72
C ARG A 269 -19.17 12.34 -16.83
N LYS A 270 -18.39 11.44 -16.23
CA LYS A 270 -18.63 9.98 -16.17
C LYS A 270 -17.95 9.40 -14.94
N ARG A 271 -18.24 8.13 -14.65
CA ARG A 271 -17.52 7.36 -13.62
C ARG A 271 -16.02 7.32 -13.92
N VAL A 272 -15.19 7.34 -12.89
CA VAL A 272 -13.73 7.30 -13.05
C VAL A 272 -13.33 5.94 -13.63
N SER A 273 -13.94 4.83 -13.21
CA SER A 273 -13.68 3.52 -13.83
C SER A 273 -14.04 3.48 -15.33
N ALA A 274 -15.11 4.16 -15.75
CA ALA A 274 -15.48 4.30 -17.16
C ALA A 274 -14.48 5.15 -17.96
N ALA A 275 -13.83 6.14 -17.32
CA ALA A 275 -12.77 6.93 -17.94
C ALA A 275 -11.46 6.13 -18.10
N LEU A 276 -11.22 5.15 -17.22
CA LEU A 276 -10.04 4.27 -17.28
C LEU A 276 -10.21 3.08 -18.24
N GLN A 277 -11.45 2.65 -18.51
CA GLN A 277 -11.75 1.50 -19.38
C GLN A 277 -11.07 1.54 -20.77
N PRO A 278 -10.95 2.67 -21.50
CA PRO A 278 -10.24 2.72 -22.77
C PRO A 278 -8.78 2.27 -22.70
N LEU A 279 -8.11 2.45 -21.55
CA LEU A 279 -6.72 2.06 -21.36
C LEU A 279 -6.53 0.54 -21.47
N VAL A 280 -7.54 -0.24 -21.08
CA VAL A 280 -7.47 -1.71 -21.06
C VAL A 280 -8.24 -2.37 -22.21
N LYS A 281 -8.83 -1.60 -23.13
CA LYS A 281 -9.68 -2.14 -24.21
C LYS A 281 -8.97 -3.18 -25.08
N ASN A 282 -7.67 -2.97 -25.33
CA ASN A 282 -6.86 -3.81 -26.22
C ASN A 282 -6.10 -4.94 -25.49
N THR A 283 -6.34 -5.15 -24.19
CA THR A 283 -5.69 -6.26 -23.46
C THR A 283 -6.38 -7.59 -23.75
N ASN A 284 -5.71 -8.72 -23.52
CA ASN A 284 -6.33 -10.03 -23.55
C ASN A 284 -6.84 -10.38 -22.13
N SER A 285 -8.14 -10.69 -22.00
CA SER A 285 -8.76 -10.99 -20.71
C SER A 285 -8.21 -12.29 -20.10
N ASP A 286 -8.01 -13.32 -20.92
CA ASP A 286 -7.52 -14.62 -20.48
C ASP A 286 -6.07 -14.51 -20.00
N LEU A 287 -5.27 -13.71 -20.70
CA LEU A 287 -3.89 -13.44 -20.31
C LEU A 287 -3.81 -12.67 -18.97
N LEU A 288 -4.69 -11.69 -18.74
CA LEU A 288 -4.73 -10.98 -17.45
C LEU A 288 -5.11 -11.91 -16.30
N ASP A 289 -6.07 -12.79 -16.52
CA ASP A 289 -6.49 -13.80 -15.55
C ASP A 289 -5.38 -14.84 -15.29
N GLU A 290 -4.67 -15.29 -16.33
CA GLU A 290 -3.51 -16.19 -16.23
C GLU A 290 -2.37 -15.56 -15.44
N ILE A 291 -1.98 -14.32 -15.78
CA ILE A 291 -0.94 -13.56 -15.08
C ILE A 291 -1.32 -13.39 -13.61
N GLY A 292 -2.58 -13.06 -13.33
CA GLY A 292 -3.08 -12.93 -11.96
C GLY A 292 -2.98 -14.24 -11.18
N TYR A 293 -3.44 -15.34 -11.77
CA TYR A 293 -3.33 -16.67 -11.16
C TYR A 293 -1.88 -17.09 -10.92
N ARG A 294 -0.99 -16.94 -11.91
CA ARG A 294 0.44 -17.30 -11.75
C ARG A 294 1.11 -16.44 -10.67
N SER A 295 0.73 -15.17 -10.56
CA SER A 295 1.20 -14.31 -9.47
C SER A 295 0.76 -14.84 -8.11
N ILE A 296 -0.47 -15.32 -7.98
CA ILE A 296 -0.93 -15.97 -6.73
C ILE A 296 -0.16 -17.26 -6.47
N ALA A 297 0.02 -18.11 -7.49
CA ALA A 297 0.73 -19.38 -7.36
C ALA A 297 2.22 -19.20 -6.96
N ILE A 298 2.87 -18.12 -7.38
CA ILE A 298 4.25 -17.78 -6.99
C ILE A 298 4.27 -17.07 -5.63
N GLY A 299 3.37 -16.10 -5.41
CA GLY A 299 3.33 -15.28 -4.21
C GLY A 299 2.91 -16.05 -2.97
N PHE A 300 2.03 -17.05 -3.10
CA PHE A 300 1.51 -17.82 -1.98
C PHE A 300 2.59 -18.64 -1.24
N PRO A 301 3.47 -19.43 -1.90
CA PRO A 301 4.60 -20.08 -1.23
C PRO A 301 5.56 -19.08 -0.57
N VAL A 302 5.90 -17.99 -1.25
CA VAL A 302 6.80 -16.95 -0.69
C VAL A 302 6.17 -16.31 0.55
N PHE A 303 4.88 -15.97 0.50
CA PHE A 303 4.14 -15.45 1.63
C PHE A 303 4.01 -16.48 2.76
N THR A 304 3.83 -17.77 2.44
CA THR A 304 3.78 -18.85 3.44
C THR A 304 5.10 -18.96 4.20
N LEU A 305 6.23 -18.98 3.48
CA LEU A 305 7.56 -19.00 4.07
C LEU A 305 7.78 -17.78 4.95
N GLY A 306 7.56 -16.58 4.40
CA GLY A 306 7.75 -15.32 5.10
C GLY A 306 6.79 -15.16 6.26
N ALA A 307 5.51 -14.96 5.97
CA ALA A 307 4.51 -14.49 6.93
C ALA A 307 4.00 -15.55 7.92
N LEU A 308 4.19 -16.85 7.64
CA LEU A 308 3.83 -17.91 8.59
C LEU A 308 5.05 -18.64 9.13
N ILE A 309 5.82 -19.34 8.29
CA ILE A 309 6.88 -20.25 8.79
C ILE A 309 7.98 -19.48 9.52
N PHE A 310 8.61 -18.51 8.85
CA PHE A 310 9.67 -17.69 9.45
C PHE A 310 9.12 -16.79 10.58
N ALA A 311 7.85 -16.40 10.50
CA ALA A 311 7.16 -15.66 11.55
C ALA A 311 7.06 -16.48 12.84
N MET A 312 6.59 -17.72 12.74
CA MET A 312 6.45 -18.64 13.88
C MET A 312 7.80 -18.96 14.52
N ILE A 313 8.84 -19.15 13.71
CA ILE A 313 10.21 -19.38 14.23
C ILE A 313 10.72 -18.15 14.99
N TRP A 314 10.53 -16.96 14.42
CA TRP A 314 10.87 -15.72 15.12
C TRP A 314 10.07 -15.53 16.41
N ALA A 315 8.77 -15.79 16.38
CA ALA A 315 7.89 -15.67 17.55
C ALA A 315 8.34 -16.62 18.68
N GLN A 316 8.76 -17.84 18.34
CA GLN A 316 9.31 -18.77 19.32
C GLN A 316 10.58 -18.25 19.99
N ILE A 317 11.44 -17.55 19.24
CA ILE A 317 12.69 -17.00 19.76
C ILE A 317 12.43 -15.73 20.58
N ALA A 318 11.50 -14.87 20.15
CA ALA A 318 11.22 -13.60 20.78
C ALA A 318 10.31 -13.74 22.02
N TRP A 319 9.33 -14.63 21.97
CA TRP A 319 8.23 -14.72 22.93
C TRP A 319 7.97 -16.13 23.47
N THR A 320 8.89 -17.07 23.21
CA THR A 320 8.82 -18.47 23.67
C THR A 320 7.54 -19.22 23.26
N ARG A 321 6.86 -18.74 22.21
CA ARG A 321 5.67 -19.35 21.61
C ARG A 321 5.64 -19.16 20.10
N PHE A 322 5.15 -20.16 19.36
CA PHE A 322 5.02 -20.06 17.89
C PHE A 322 3.88 -19.14 17.44
N TRP A 323 2.86 -18.93 18.27
CA TRP A 323 1.69 -18.12 17.93
C TRP A 323 1.10 -17.44 19.17
N GLY A 324 0.68 -16.19 19.03
CA GLY A 324 0.18 -15.34 20.10
C GLY A 324 -1.21 -14.75 19.87
N TRP A 325 -1.86 -15.03 18.73
CA TRP A 325 -3.14 -14.44 18.32
C TRP A 325 -3.11 -12.90 18.26
N ASP A 326 -1.93 -12.33 18.03
CA ASP A 326 -1.79 -10.89 17.81
C ASP A 326 -2.51 -10.51 16.51
N PRO A 327 -3.10 -9.31 16.41
CA PRO A 327 -3.77 -8.86 15.19
C PRO A 327 -2.95 -9.08 13.92
N LYS A 328 -1.64 -8.82 13.91
CA LYS A 328 -0.84 -9.05 12.69
C LYS A 328 -0.72 -10.52 12.31
N GLU A 329 -0.59 -11.41 13.30
CA GLU A 329 -0.56 -12.86 13.09
C GLU A 329 -1.91 -13.34 12.53
N VAL A 330 -3.02 -12.92 13.16
CA VAL A 330 -4.37 -13.28 12.72
C VAL A 330 -4.61 -12.82 11.28
N TRP A 331 -4.24 -11.60 10.93
CA TRP A 331 -4.41 -11.10 9.56
C TRP A 331 -3.46 -11.73 8.54
N ALA A 332 -2.28 -12.18 8.95
CA ALA A 332 -1.41 -13.02 8.11
C ALA A 332 -2.08 -14.38 7.84
N LEU A 333 -2.68 -15.01 8.85
CA LEU A 333 -3.43 -16.26 8.69
C LEU A 333 -4.67 -16.10 7.81
N ILE A 334 -5.45 -15.02 7.99
CA ILE A 334 -6.61 -14.71 7.13
C ILE A 334 -6.15 -14.55 5.68
N THR A 335 -5.07 -13.80 5.44
CA THR A 335 -4.49 -13.63 4.10
C THR A 335 -4.10 -14.97 3.50
N TRP A 336 -3.42 -15.81 4.27
CA TRP A 336 -2.98 -17.14 3.84
C TRP A 336 -4.17 -18.05 3.48
N LEU A 337 -5.16 -18.18 4.39
CA LEU A 337 -6.37 -18.98 4.16
C LEU A 337 -7.15 -18.49 2.94
N PHE A 338 -7.26 -17.17 2.77
CA PHE A 338 -7.93 -16.58 1.62
C PHE A 338 -7.25 -16.99 0.31
N TYR A 339 -5.94 -16.77 0.17
CA TYR A 339 -5.23 -17.13 -1.07
C TYR A 339 -5.12 -18.65 -1.29
N ALA A 340 -5.07 -19.46 -0.23
CA ALA A 340 -5.21 -20.91 -0.32
C ALA A 340 -6.57 -21.31 -0.91
N ALA A 341 -7.66 -20.69 -0.44
CA ALA A 341 -8.98 -20.88 -0.98
C ALA A 341 -9.07 -20.43 -2.45
N VAL A 342 -8.47 -19.29 -2.82
CA VAL A 342 -8.42 -18.84 -4.22
C VAL A 342 -7.73 -19.88 -5.12
N LEU A 343 -6.58 -20.40 -4.70
CA LEU A 343 -5.87 -21.46 -5.44
C LEU A 343 -6.71 -22.73 -5.56
N HIS A 344 -7.39 -23.13 -4.50
CA HIS A 344 -8.26 -24.30 -4.50
C HIS A 344 -9.49 -24.13 -5.41
N LEU A 345 -10.16 -22.97 -5.33
CA LEU A 345 -11.30 -22.64 -6.16
C LEU A 345 -10.92 -22.56 -7.65
N ARG A 346 -9.67 -22.18 -7.96
CA ARG A 346 -9.18 -22.15 -9.34
C ARG A 346 -9.24 -23.51 -10.03
N LEU A 347 -9.08 -24.61 -9.28
CA LEU A 347 -9.18 -25.97 -9.81
C LEU A 347 -10.63 -26.35 -10.18
N SER A 348 -11.62 -25.60 -9.70
CA SER A 348 -13.04 -25.85 -9.95
C SER A 348 -13.55 -25.12 -11.20
N LYS A 349 -14.44 -25.78 -11.95
CA LYS A 349 -15.05 -25.22 -13.17
C LYS A 349 -15.84 -23.94 -12.84
N GLY A 350 -15.62 -22.87 -13.61
CA GLY A 350 -16.37 -21.62 -13.49
C GLY A 350 -15.80 -20.58 -12.50
N TRP A 351 -14.59 -20.78 -11.98
CA TRP A 351 -13.83 -19.80 -11.18
C TRP A 351 -12.75 -19.04 -11.96
N HIS A 352 -12.81 -19.09 -13.29
CA HIS A 352 -11.94 -18.32 -14.18
C HIS A 352 -12.57 -16.98 -14.54
N GLY A 353 -11.75 -16.01 -14.97
CA GLY A 353 -12.23 -14.70 -15.42
C GLY A 353 -12.77 -13.79 -14.30
N GLU A 354 -13.99 -13.28 -14.44
CA GLU A 354 -14.51 -12.20 -13.56
C GLU A 354 -14.50 -12.56 -12.07
N LYS A 355 -14.87 -13.80 -11.70
CA LYS A 355 -14.86 -14.23 -10.29
C LYS A 355 -13.45 -14.24 -9.71
N SER A 356 -12.48 -14.73 -10.47
CA SER A 356 -11.06 -14.72 -10.11
C SER A 356 -10.55 -13.29 -9.92
N ALA A 357 -10.94 -12.38 -10.82
CA ALA A 357 -10.56 -10.97 -10.73
C ALA A 357 -11.11 -10.30 -9.45
N TRP A 358 -12.36 -10.56 -9.07
CA TRP A 358 -12.91 -10.08 -7.80
C TRP A 358 -12.21 -10.66 -6.58
N LEU A 359 -11.86 -11.96 -6.59
CA LEU A 359 -11.10 -12.58 -5.52
C LEU A 359 -9.71 -11.94 -5.38
N ALA A 360 -9.03 -11.62 -6.48
CA ALA A 360 -7.75 -10.92 -6.43
C ALA A 360 -7.87 -9.52 -5.81
N VAL A 361 -8.96 -8.80 -6.10
CA VAL A 361 -9.27 -7.51 -5.46
C VAL A 361 -9.51 -7.65 -3.96
N ILE A 362 -10.31 -8.64 -3.56
CA ILE A 362 -10.59 -8.89 -2.13
C ILE A 362 -9.31 -9.30 -1.40
N GLY A 363 -8.48 -10.15 -2.00
CA GLY A 363 -7.21 -10.58 -1.41
C GLY A 363 -6.26 -9.42 -1.14
N PHE A 364 -6.14 -8.48 -2.08
CA PHE A 364 -5.34 -7.28 -1.85
C PHE A 364 -5.99 -6.32 -0.85
N ALA A 365 -7.32 -6.24 -0.79
CA ALA A 365 -8.01 -5.48 0.26
C ALA A 365 -7.71 -6.04 1.65
N ILE A 366 -7.61 -7.37 1.81
CA ILE A 366 -7.20 -8.04 3.06
C ILE A 366 -5.75 -7.67 3.42
N ILE A 367 -4.82 -7.73 2.45
CA ILE A 367 -3.42 -7.29 2.65
C ILE A 367 -3.38 -5.81 3.08
N MET A 368 -4.16 -4.95 2.43
CA MET A 368 -4.23 -3.53 2.73
C MET A 368 -4.87 -3.23 4.07
N PHE A 369 -5.83 -4.02 4.50
CA PHE A 369 -6.38 -3.93 5.85
C PHE A 369 -5.31 -4.19 6.90
N ASN A 370 -4.50 -5.25 6.73
CA ASN A 370 -3.38 -5.52 7.63
C ASN A 370 -2.34 -4.38 7.58
N PHE A 371 -1.94 -3.98 6.39
CA PHE A 371 -0.94 -2.93 6.22
C PHE A 371 -1.40 -1.60 6.84
N ILE A 372 -2.61 -1.13 6.59
CA ILE A 372 -3.09 0.19 7.03
C ILE A 372 -3.78 0.10 8.39
N VAL A 373 -4.84 -0.68 8.51
CA VAL A 373 -5.73 -0.66 9.68
C VAL A 373 -5.07 -1.32 10.88
N VAL A 374 -4.44 -2.48 10.71
CA VAL A 374 -3.81 -3.17 11.85
C VAL A 374 -2.59 -2.40 12.35
N ASN A 375 -1.77 -1.81 11.48
CA ASN A 375 -0.63 -1.00 11.93
C ASN A 375 -1.06 0.35 12.56
N LEU A 376 -2.15 0.96 12.06
CA LEU A 376 -2.56 2.28 12.53
C LEU A 376 -3.54 2.18 13.71
N ILE A 377 -4.62 1.42 13.59
CA ILE A 377 -5.76 1.51 14.52
C ILE A 377 -5.66 0.48 15.64
N ILE A 378 -5.18 -0.73 15.35
CA ILE A 378 -5.20 -1.84 16.31
C ILE A 378 -3.85 -1.93 17.03
N ALA A 379 -3.85 -1.73 18.35
CA ALA A 379 -2.65 -1.95 19.17
C ALA A 379 -2.35 -3.45 19.27
N GLY A 380 -1.08 -3.83 19.06
CA GLY A 380 -0.59 -5.21 19.15
C GLY A 380 0.90 -5.25 19.48
N LEU A 381 1.41 -6.43 19.85
CA LEU A 381 2.81 -6.66 20.24
C LEU A 381 3.83 -6.37 19.10
N HIS A 382 3.32 -6.23 17.88
CA HIS A 382 4.07 -5.87 16.69
C HIS A 382 3.83 -4.42 16.21
N SER A 383 3.05 -3.61 16.92
CA SER A 383 2.72 -2.27 16.45
C SER A 383 4.01 -1.45 16.30
N TYR A 384 4.23 -0.89 15.11
CA TYR A 384 5.29 0.08 14.85
C TYR A 384 4.86 1.45 15.40
N ALA A 385 4.52 1.48 16.69
CA ALA A 385 4.05 2.66 17.41
C ALA A 385 5.22 3.59 17.75
#